data_AF-A0A973E0D5-F1
#
_entry.id   AF-A0A973E0D5-F1
#
_cell.length_a   1.000
_cell.length_b   1.000
_cell.length_c   1.000
_cell.angle_alpha   90.00
_cell.angle_beta   90.00
_cell.angle_gamma   90.00
#
_symmetry.space_group_name_H-M   'P 1'
#
loop_
_entity.id
_entity.type
_entity.pdbx_description
1 polymer ?
#
loop_
_entity_poly.entity_id
_entity_poly.type
_entity_poly.pdbx_seq_one_letter_code
_entity_poly.pdbx_strand_id
1 'polypeptide(L)'
;MRITSQNRASSVSKKRDAKKVSGASGGFQPVADEDVAEVNVAAPLSPMQPIAAVDSLLALQEIEQKSQRGNAVARSREMLGLLEDIRIGLLSGHIPEQKVHNLSKLASEERQAFEDKGLNNILDEVDLRAQVELAKMQQR
;
A
#
# COMPACT_ATOMS: atom_id res chain seq x y z
N MET A 1 -9.34 42.86 -15.48
CA MET A 1 -9.90 41.54 -15.85
C MET A 1 -9.91 40.67 -14.60
N ARG A 2 -11.03 40.67 -13.86
CA ARG A 2 -11.94 39.53 -13.62
C ARG A 2 -11.24 38.25 -13.15
N ILE A 3 -11.24 38.04 -11.84
CA ILE A 3 -11.10 36.72 -11.21
C ILE A 3 -12.50 36.32 -10.77
N THR A 4 -13.09 35.34 -11.44
CA THR A 4 -14.33 34.67 -11.03
C THR A 4 -14.12 33.18 -11.06
N SER A 5 -14.22 32.53 -9.89
CA SER A 5 -15.27 31.54 -9.65
C SER A 5 -15.14 31.00 -8.23
N GLN A 6 -16.06 31.45 -7.38
CA GLN A 6 -16.46 30.77 -6.17
C GLN A 6 -17.07 29.42 -6.53
N ASN A 7 -16.55 28.34 -5.96
CA ASN A 7 -17.34 27.12 -5.82
C ASN A 7 -17.89 27.08 -4.39
N ARG A 8 -19.12 27.57 -4.22
CA ARG A 8 -19.91 27.33 -3.01
C ARG A 8 -20.59 25.98 -3.17
N ALA A 9 -20.30 25.05 -2.26
CA ALA A 9 -21.09 23.85 -2.10
C ALA A 9 -22.49 24.26 -1.59
N SER A 10 -23.47 24.31 -2.50
CA SER A 10 -24.88 24.41 -2.17
C SER A 10 -25.50 23.02 -2.07
N SER A 11 -26.18 22.85 -0.94
CA SER A 11 -27.23 21.88 -0.61
C SER A 11 -27.85 21.08 -1.76
N VAL A 12 -27.93 19.76 -1.59
CA VAL A 12 -29.10 19.01 -2.04
C VAL A 12 -29.52 18.00 -0.97
N SER A 13 -30.55 18.37 -0.22
CA SER A 13 -31.38 17.45 0.53
C SER A 13 -32.33 16.79 -0.45
N LYS A 14 -32.30 15.47 -0.59
CA LYS A 14 -33.43 14.73 -1.15
C LYS A 14 -33.71 13.48 -0.33
N LYS A 15 -34.76 13.60 0.48
CA LYS A 15 -35.48 12.49 1.11
C LYS A 15 -35.82 11.44 0.05
N ARG A 16 -35.59 10.17 0.39
CA ARG A 16 -36.36 9.05 -0.13
C ARG A 16 -36.81 8.22 1.07
N ASP A 17 -38.10 8.30 1.34
CA ASP A 17 -38.83 7.39 2.20
C ASP A 17 -38.66 5.96 1.68
N ALA A 18 -38.04 5.10 2.50
CA ALA A 18 -38.06 3.66 2.32
C ALA A 18 -38.83 3.07 3.50
N LYS A 19 -40.14 2.88 3.29
CA LYS A 19 -40.96 1.99 4.11
C LYS A 19 -40.51 0.56 3.82
N LYS A 20 -39.79 -0.07 4.74
CA LYS A 20 -39.73 -1.54 4.81
C LYS A 20 -40.00 -1.99 6.23
N VAL A 21 -41.05 -2.81 6.30
CA VAL A 21 -41.61 -3.50 7.45
C VAL A 21 -40.52 -4.33 8.12
N SER A 22 -40.26 -4.03 9.39
CA SER A 22 -39.53 -4.89 10.31
C SER A 22 -40.41 -6.10 10.67
N GLY A 23 -39.83 -7.29 10.54
CA GLY A 23 -40.53 -8.55 10.69
C GLY A 23 -41.04 -8.83 12.10
N ALA A 24 -42.05 -9.71 12.15
CA ALA A 24 -42.36 -10.54 13.31
C ALA A 24 -43.08 -11.81 12.83
N SER A 25 -42.44 -12.96 13.10
CA SER A 25 -43.01 -14.26 13.46
C SER A 25 -44.13 -14.89 12.60
N GLY A 26 -43.87 -16.08 12.06
CA GLY A 26 -44.92 -17.04 11.68
C GLY A 26 -44.47 -17.98 10.58
N GLY A 27 -44.17 -19.24 10.94
CA GLY A 27 -43.59 -20.23 10.04
C GLY A 27 -44.49 -20.67 8.89
N PHE A 28 -43.85 -21.06 7.79
CA PHE A 28 -44.48 -21.80 6.70
C PHE A 28 -43.69 -23.09 6.51
N GLN A 29 -44.33 -24.22 6.82
CA GLN A 29 -43.82 -25.56 6.51
C GLN A 29 -44.22 -25.92 5.08
N PRO A 30 -43.31 -26.44 4.23
CA PRO A 30 -43.74 -27.10 3.01
C PRO A 30 -44.19 -28.52 3.36
N VAL A 31 -45.47 -28.80 3.15
CA VAL A 31 -46.00 -30.17 3.08
C VAL A 31 -45.44 -30.81 1.81
N ALA A 32 -44.78 -31.96 1.97
CA ALA A 32 -44.48 -32.86 0.87
C ALA A 32 -45.73 -33.69 0.60
N ASP A 33 -46.20 -33.68 -0.66
CA ASP A 33 -47.06 -34.71 -1.22
C ASP A 33 -46.66 -34.87 -2.69
N GLU A 34 -46.41 -36.13 -3.07
CA GLU A 34 -46.04 -36.63 -4.40
C GLU A 34 -47.15 -36.28 -5.41
N ASP A 35 -46.93 -35.99 -6.69
CA ASP A 35 -46.40 -36.84 -7.76
C ASP A 35 -46.43 -36.00 -9.07
N VAL A 36 -45.93 -36.57 -10.17
CA VAL A 36 -46.09 -36.21 -11.59
C VAL A 36 -44.89 -35.51 -12.30
N ALA A 37 -44.16 -36.41 -12.98
CA ALA A 37 -43.55 -36.28 -14.32
C ALA A 37 -42.17 -35.62 -14.47
N GLU A 38 -41.27 -36.44 -15.01
CA GLU A 38 -39.98 -36.08 -15.59
C GLU A 38 -40.08 -34.93 -16.60
N VAL A 39 -39.27 -33.89 -16.37
CA VAL A 39 -38.72 -33.06 -17.46
C VAL A 39 -37.22 -32.95 -17.23
N ASN A 40 -36.48 -33.55 -18.15
CA ASN A 40 -35.04 -33.46 -18.26
C ASN A 40 -34.63 -32.09 -18.88
N VAL A 41 -33.44 -31.63 -18.49
CA VAL A 41 -32.58 -30.60 -19.10
C VAL A 41 -32.75 -29.15 -18.63
N ALA A 42 -31.94 -28.78 -17.62
CA ALA A 42 -30.90 -27.77 -17.81
C ALA A 42 -29.75 -28.06 -16.82
N ALA A 43 -28.55 -28.30 -17.35
CA ALA A 43 -27.33 -28.49 -16.57
C ALA A 43 -27.15 -27.31 -15.57
N PRO A 44 -26.57 -27.55 -14.38
CA PRO A 44 -26.21 -26.44 -13.50
C PRO A 44 -25.28 -25.52 -14.27
N LEU A 45 -25.70 -24.26 -14.46
CA LEU A 45 -24.82 -23.20 -14.94
C LEU A 45 -23.59 -23.23 -14.04
N SER A 46 -22.44 -23.50 -14.64
CA SER A 46 -21.15 -23.47 -13.93
C SER A 46 -21.07 -22.14 -13.19
N PRO A 47 -20.77 -22.13 -11.87
CA PRO A 47 -20.60 -20.88 -11.17
C PRO A 47 -19.41 -20.17 -11.82
N MET A 48 -19.66 -19.03 -12.49
CA MET A 48 -18.62 -18.10 -12.87
C MET A 48 -18.00 -17.54 -11.58
N GLN A 49 -17.05 -18.27 -11.03
CA GLN A 49 -16.18 -17.87 -9.92
C GLN A 49 -15.21 -16.74 -10.40
N PRO A 50 -14.69 -15.90 -9.50
CA PRO A 50 -14.96 -14.47 -9.52
C PRO A 50 -13.78 -13.66 -10.06
N ILE A 51 -13.87 -13.22 -11.32
CA ILE A 51 -12.91 -12.27 -11.90
C ILE A 51 -12.88 -10.97 -11.06
N ALA A 52 -14.02 -10.54 -10.52
CA ALA A 52 -14.12 -9.38 -9.64
C ALA A 52 -13.34 -9.51 -8.30
N ALA A 53 -13.13 -10.74 -7.80
CA ALA A 53 -12.31 -10.95 -6.60
C ALA A 53 -10.81 -10.85 -6.93
N VAL A 54 -10.40 -11.30 -8.12
CA VAL A 54 -9.01 -11.17 -8.59
C VAL A 54 -8.65 -9.70 -8.78
N ASP A 55 -9.56 -8.91 -9.37
CA ASP A 55 -9.36 -7.45 -9.51
C ASP A 55 -9.19 -6.76 -8.14
N SER A 56 -9.91 -7.21 -7.11
CA SER A 56 -9.77 -6.67 -5.75
C SER A 56 -8.42 -7.02 -5.10
N LEU A 57 -7.86 -8.20 -5.39
CA LEU A 57 -6.54 -8.61 -4.92
C LEU A 57 -5.43 -7.87 -5.67
N LEU A 58 -5.57 -7.68 -6.99
CA LEU A 58 -4.63 -6.89 -7.79
C LEU A 58 -4.59 -5.44 -7.30
N ALA A 59 -5.76 -4.83 -7.06
CA ALA A 59 -5.85 -3.46 -6.54
C ALA A 59 -5.15 -3.33 -5.17
N LEU A 60 -5.27 -4.34 -4.30
CA LEU A 60 -4.55 -4.35 -3.02
C LEU A 60 -3.03 -4.47 -3.22
N GLN A 61 -2.58 -5.30 -4.15
CA GLN A 61 -1.15 -5.47 -4.45
C GLN A 61 -0.53 -4.19 -5.04
N GLU A 62 -1.24 -3.47 -5.90
CA GLU A 62 -0.78 -2.17 -6.42
C GLU A 62 -0.59 -1.13 -5.31
N ILE A 63 -1.49 -1.10 -4.34
CA ILE A 63 -1.39 -0.21 -3.17
C ILE A 63 -0.18 -0.59 -2.31
N GLU A 64 0.04 -1.90 -2.09
CA GLU A 64 1.19 -2.39 -1.33
C GLU A 64 2.52 -2.08 -2.01
N GLN A 65 2.64 -2.29 -3.33
CA GLN A 65 3.88 -1.93 -4.06
C GLN A 65 4.18 -0.44 -4.00
N LYS A 66 3.15 0.42 -4.07
CA LYS A 66 3.32 1.88 -3.94
C LYS A 66 3.80 2.27 -2.53
N SER A 67 3.31 1.60 -1.49
CA SER A 67 3.76 1.85 -0.11
C SER A 67 5.20 1.38 0.10
N GLN A 68 5.56 0.20 -0.41
CA GLN A 68 6.93 -0.32 -0.38
C GLN A 68 7.93 0.60 -1.11
N ARG A 69 7.56 1.10 -2.30
CA ARG A 69 8.36 2.09 -3.03
C ARG A 69 8.55 3.37 -2.22
N GLY A 70 7.49 3.87 -1.59
CA GLY A 70 7.54 5.05 -0.73
C GLY A 70 8.49 4.86 0.46
N ASN A 71 8.41 3.71 1.11
CA ASN A 71 9.27 3.36 2.25
C ASN A 71 10.74 3.25 1.84
N ALA A 72 11.04 2.63 0.70
CA ALA A 72 12.41 2.53 0.19
C ALA A 72 13.01 3.91 -0.11
N VAL A 73 12.24 4.81 -0.73
CA VAL A 73 12.69 6.18 -0.99
C VAL A 73 12.88 6.96 0.31
N ALA A 74 11.98 6.79 1.29
CA ALA A 74 12.11 7.42 2.61
C ALA A 74 13.37 6.95 3.33
N ARG A 75 13.64 5.63 3.35
CA ARG A 75 14.86 5.03 3.91
C ARG A 75 16.12 5.62 3.29
N SER A 76 16.19 5.70 1.96
CA SER A 76 17.38 6.27 1.30
C SER A 76 17.55 7.76 1.58
N ARG A 77 16.47 8.53 1.71
CA ARG A 77 16.55 9.93 2.15
C ARG A 77 17.06 10.04 3.58
N GLU A 78 16.62 9.17 4.48
CA GLU A 78 17.11 9.11 5.85
C GLU A 78 18.61 8.81 5.90
N MET A 79 19.08 7.83 5.13
CA MET A 79 20.52 7.53 5.00
C MET A 79 21.32 8.73 4.51
N LEU A 80 20.85 9.42 3.47
CA LEU A 80 21.51 10.63 2.95
C LEU A 80 21.55 11.75 4.00
N GLY A 81 20.48 11.90 4.78
CA GLY A 81 20.44 12.85 5.90
C GLY A 81 21.46 12.51 6.99
N LEU A 82 21.55 11.23 7.38
CA LEU A 82 22.55 10.77 8.35
C LEU A 82 23.98 10.98 7.85
N LEU A 83 24.24 10.71 6.57
CA LEU A 83 25.55 10.98 5.95
C LEU A 83 25.93 12.46 6.00
N GLU A 84 24.96 13.36 5.74
CA GLU A 84 25.21 14.80 5.83
C GLU A 84 25.44 15.26 7.27
N ASP A 85 24.66 14.77 8.23
CA ASP A 85 24.88 15.03 9.66
C ASP A 85 26.27 14.58 10.11
N ILE A 86 26.71 13.39 9.66
CA ILE A 86 28.05 12.87 9.95
C ILE A 86 29.11 13.76 9.33
N ARG A 87 28.93 14.16 8.06
CA ARG A 87 29.84 15.08 7.38
C ARG A 87 29.98 16.41 8.14
N ILE A 88 28.88 17.00 8.58
CA ILE A 88 28.88 18.26 9.35
C ILE A 88 29.64 18.08 10.67
N GLY A 89 29.40 16.96 11.39
CA GLY A 89 30.14 16.66 12.61
C GLY A 89 31.64 16.55 12.36
N LEU A 90 32.04 15.82 11.31
CA LEU A 90 33.44 15.64 10.93
C LEU A 90 34.11 16.98 10.57
N LEU A 91 33.41 17.86 9.85
CA LEU A 91 33.90 19.20 9.54
C LEU A 91 34.03 20.07 10.80
N SER A 92 33.23 19.80 11.82
CA SER A 92 33.29 20.44 13.14
C SER A 92 34.35 19.82 14.07
N GLY A 93 35.05 18.78 13.61
CA GLY A 93 36.13 18.13 14.35
C GLY A 93 35.68 17.03 15.33
N HIS A 94 34.45 16.52 15.23
CA HIS A 94 33.98 15.40 16.05
C HIS A 94 33.29 14.31 15.21
N ILE A 95 33.20 13.08 15.74
CA ILE A 95 32.46 11.98 15.09
C ILE A 95 31.13 11.81 15.81
N PRO A 96 29.97 12.00 15.15
CA PRO A 96 28.68 11.77 15.78
C PRO A 96 28.35 10.27 15.83
N GLU A 97 28.89 9.56 16.83
CA GLU A 97 28.76 8.10 17.04
C GLU A 97 27.32 7.57 16.92
N GLN A 98 26.35 8.28 17.50
CA GLN A 98 24.94 7.89 17.43
C GLN A 98 24.41 7.89 15.99
N LYS A 99 24.84 8.85 15.16
CA LYS A 99 24.44 8.96 13.76
C LYS A 99 25.09 7.87 12.92
N VAL A 100 26.37 7.57 13.18
CA VAL A 100 27.10 6.46 12.55
C VAL A 100 26.43 5.13 12.88
N HIS A 101 26.06 4.89 14.13
CA HIS A 101 25.34 3.70 14.55
C HIS A 101 23.98 3.55 13.86
N ASN A 102 23.20 4.63 13.78
CA ASN A 102 21.92 4.62 13.09
C ASN A 102 22.08 4.33 11.60
N LEU A 103 23.09 4.93 10.95
CA LEU A 103 23.40 4.67 9.55
C LEU A 103 23.78 3.20 9.32
N SER A 104 24.58 2.62 10.22
CA SER A 104 24.95 1.20 10.17
C SER A 104 23.75 0.27 10.27
N LYS A 105 22.79 0.56 11.17
CA LYS A 105 21.54 -0.20 11.27
C LYS A 105 20.74 -0.14 9.97
N LEU A 106 20.49 1.07 9.47
CA LEU A 106 19.78 1.28 8.22
C LEU A 106 20.45 0.56 7.05
N ALA A 107 21.77 0.64 6.94
CA ALA A 107 22.54 0.01 5.86
C ALA A 107 22.55 -1.53 5.94
N SER A 108 22.31 -2.10 7.11
CA SER A 108 22.26 -3.56 7.33
C SER A 108 20.89 -4.18 7.03
N GLU A 109 19.86 -3.35 6.88
CA GLU A 109 18.51 -3.83 6.54
C GLU A 109 18.47 -4.41 5.12
N GLU A 110 17.86 -5.58 4.97
CA GLU A 110 17.63 -6.18 3.66
C GLU A 110 16.72 -5.31 2.80
N ARG A 111 17.15 -5.10 1.56
CA ARG A 111 16.45 -4.24 0.62
C ARG A 111 15.54 -5.06 -0.28
N GLN A 112 14.33 -4.55 -0.51
CA GLN A 112 13.42 -5.07 -1.53
C GLN A 112 13.84 -4.68 -2.95
N ALA A 113 13.75 -5.64 -3.86
CA ALA A 113 13.91 -5.41 -5.29
C ALA A 113 12.58 -4.95 -5.91
N PHE A 114 12.63 -3.89 -6.71
CA PHE A 114 11.48 -3.38 -7.45
C PHE A 114 11.56 -3.75 -8.94
N GLU A 115 10.46 -3.68 -9.68
CA GLU A 115 10.49 -3.90 -11.14
C GLU A 115 11.20 -2.75 -11.89
N ASP A 116 11.13 -1.54 -11.33
CA ASP A 116 11.81 -0.36 -11.87
C ASP A 116 13.33 -0.44 -11.62
N LYS A 117 14.07 -0.83 -12.66
CA LYS A 117 15.54 -0.89 -12.65
C LYS A 117 16.20 0.45 -12.32
N GLY A 118 15.61 1.58 -12.74
CA GLY A 118 16.16 2.91 -12.47
C GLY A 118 16.11 3.23 -10.98
N LEU A 119 14.99 2.90 -10.33
CA LEU A 119 14.87 3.01 -8.88
C LEU A 119 15.88 2.11 -8.17
N ASN A 120 15.99 0.84 -8.56
CA ASN A 120 16.95 -0.07 -7.92
C ASN A 120 18.38 0.47 -7.98
N ASN A 121 18.82 0.92 -9.15
CA ASN A 121 20.17 1.45 -9.33
C ASN A 121 20.47 2.64 -8.40
N ILE A 122 19.52 3.58 -8.26
CA ILE A 122 19.70 4.75 -7.39
C ILE A 122 19.78 4.31 -5.93
N LEU A 123 18.92 3.39 -5.50
CA LEU A 123 18.93 2.91 -4.13
C LEU A 123 20.23 2.13 -3.83
N ASP A 124 20.73 1.36 -4.79
CA ASP A 124 22.01 0.64 -4.69
C ASP A 124 23.21 1.61 -4.60
N GLU A 125 23.18 2.72 -5.35
CA GLU A 125 24.22 3.76 -5.26
C GLU A 125 24.24 4.40 -3.87
N VAL A 126 23.07 4.67 -3.28
CA VAL A 126 22.96 5.22 -1.92
C VAL A 126 23.48 4.22 -0.88
N ASP A 127 23.09 2.96 -0.98
CA ASP A 127 23.54 1.90 -0.06
C ASP A 127 25.05 1.67 -0.17
N LEU A 128 25.59 1.61 -1.39
CA LEU A 128 27.03 1.48 -1.64
C LEU A 128 27.80 2.65 -1.01
N ARG A 129 27.30 3.89 -1.19
CA ARG A 129 27.91 5.07 -0.58
C ARG A 129 27.90 4.96 0.94
N ALA A 130 26.78 4.59 1.55
CA ALA A 130 26.68 4.43 2.99
C ALA A 130 27.69 3.40 3.52
N GLN A 131 27.80 2.24 2.86
CA GLN A 131 28.76 1.19 3.23
C GLN A 131 30.21 1.65 3.11
N VAL A 132 30.56 2.33 2.02
CA VAL A 132 31.91 2.87 1.81
C VAL A 132 32.25 3.92 2.87
N GLU A 133 31.33 4.82 3.20
CA GLU A 133 31.57 5.84 4.24
C GLU A 133 31.71 5.21 5.63
N LEU A 134 30.88 4.21 5.98
CA LEU A 134 31.02 3.45 7.22
C LEU A 134 32.39 2.74 7.29
N ALA A 135 32.83 2.12 6.18
CA ALA A 135 34.14 1.46 6.12
C ALA A 135 35.30 2.45 6.30
N LYS A 136 35.21 3.64 5.70
CA LYS A 136 36.22 4.71 5.90
C LYS A 136 36.34 5.13 7.36
N MET A 137 35.24 5.11 8.11
CA MET A 137 35.24 5.46 9.54
C MET A 137 35.87 4.38 10.39
N GLN A 138 35.67 3.09 10.05
CA GLN A 138 36.30 1.97 10.76
C GLN A 138 37.81 1.86 10.51
N GLN A 139 38.31 2.41 9.39
CA GLN A 139 39.73 2.40 9.03
C GLN A 139 40.51 3.61 9.58
N ARG A 140 39.83 4.61 10.15
CA ARG A 140 40.45 5.79 10.76
C ARG A 140 40.88 5.53 12.19
#